data_AF-A0A957B764-F1
#
_entry.id   AF-A0A957B764-F1
#
_cell.length_a   1.000
_cell.length_b   1.000
_cell.length_c   1.000
_cell.angle_alpha   90.00
_cell.angle_beta   90.00
_cell.angle_gamma   90.00
#
_symmetry.space_group_name_H-M   'P 1'
#
loop_
_entity.id
_entity.type
_entity.pdbx_description
1 polymer ?
#
loop_
_entity_poly.entity_id
_entity_poly.type
_entity_poly.pdbx_seq_one_letter_code
_entity_poly.pdbx_strand_id
1 'polypeptide(L)'
;TVSTLNYAANMPYDVAFDASGEVMYIVLAGNDMVLAIEAETGDVIARMGVGANPRGIVTNDEKAYVLNALDGSISIIDSDTQAVVNTVQVTDLPLDPILLRGKVLFNSADVPYISDGAISCATCHLDGGADGRTWINFRSGPRNTPALGGAGAIPPYNWAGEMSELHDTIEDQIRNVMLGDGLIAAEDFDPISGQVDAGRSDDLDALVAYVASLEPWPSPYREDSGGLSESAERGMMIFLSGSPSCSCHTPPLYSDLQKHNLTGAAFSLETYAEFDTPSLRGLWATAPYMHDGIAPTLMDVFTRTDPIHTIAEDLTEQQLADLIAFLLSL
;
A
#
# COMPACT_ATOMS: atom_id res chain seq x y z
N THR A 1 20.58 -23.25 2.97
CA THR A 1 20.39 -21.84 2.58
C THR A 1 19.83 -21.87 1.19
N VAL A 2 18.58 -21.42 0.98
CA VAL A 2 18.06 -21.24 -0.39
C VAL A 2 19.06 -20.36 -1.13
N SER A 3 19.55 -20.82 -2.28
CA SER A 3 20.51 -20.08 -3.09
C SER A 3 19.86 -18.76 -3.52
N THR A 4 20.12 -17.70 -2.77
CA THR A 4 19.59 -16.36 -3.05
C THR A 4 20.42 -15.70 -4.14
N LEU A 5 19.73 -15.11 -5.12
CA LEU A 5 20.14 -13.96 -5.97
C LEU A 5 20.66 -14.25 -7.39
N ASN A 6 19.74 -14.59 -8.30
CA ASN A 6 19.81 -14.17 -9.70
C ASN A 6 18.44 -13.68 -10.25
N TYR A 7 17.41 -13.60 -9.41
CA TYR A 7 16.07 -13.16 -9.81
C TYR A 7 15.39 -12.52 -8.59
N ALA A 8 14.72 -11.39 -8.80
CA ALA A 8 14.01 -10.67 -7.76
C ALA A 8 12.68 -11.38 -7.47
N ALA A 9 12.43 -11.75 -6.21
CA ALA A 9 11.20 -12.41 -5.80
C ALA A 9 10.32 -11.45 -5.01
N ASN A 10 9.09 -11.27 -5.46
CA ASN A 10 8.11 -10.36 -4.90
C ASN A 10 6.84 -11.11 -4.46
N MET A 11 6.35 -10.75 -3.28
CA MET A 11 5.10 -11.24 -2.70
C MET A 11 4.95 -12.78 -2.77
N PRO A 12 5.85 -13.57 -2.13
CA PRO A 12 5.63 -15.01 -1.99
C PRO A 12 4.33 -15.24 -1.21
N TYR A 13 3.42 -16.02 -1.80
CA TYR A 13 2.04 -16.09 -1.31
C TYR A 13 1.65 -17.48 -0.80
N ASP A 14 2.08 -18.53 -1.51
CA ASP A 14 1.72 -19.90 -1.16
C ASP A 14 2.85 -20.88 -1.55
N VAL A 15 2.83 -22.08 -0.95
CA VAL A 15 3.83 -23.13 -1.17
C VAL A 15 3.18 -24.51 -1.20
N ALA A 16 3.63 -25.37 -2.12
CA ALA A 16 3.24 -26.77 -2.16
C ALA A 16 4.44 -27.65 -2.51
N PHE A 17 4.43 -28.90 -2.04
CA PHE A 17 5.39 -29.91 -2.45
C PHE A 17 4.79 -30.80 -3.53
N ASP A 18 5.61 -31.34 -4.41
CA ASP A 18 5.20 -32.46 -5.24
C ASP A 18 4.92 -33.72 -4.39
N ALA A 19 4.41 -34.79 -5.02
CA ALA A 19 4.05 -36.00 -4.29
C ALA A 19 5.25 -36.72 -3.65
N SER A 20 6.45 -36.57 -4.21
CA SER A 20 7.67 -37.16 -3.65
C SER A 20 8.22 -36.36 -2.46
N GLY A 21 7.94 -35.05 -2.41
CA GLY A 21 8.55 -34.11 -1.47
C GLY A 21 9.93 -33.62 -1.89
N GLU A 22 10.41 -33.99 -3.08
CA GLU A 22 11.71 -33.59 -3.62
C GLU A 22 11.67 -32.19 -4.24
N VAL A 23 10.50 -31.72 -4.70
CA VAL A 23 10.32 -30.41 -5.32
C VAL A 23 9.32 -29.57 -4.52
N MET A 24 9.74 -28.37 -4.15
CA MET A 24 8.92 -27.34 -3.53
C MET A 24 8.58 -26.25 -4.56
N TYR A 25 7.28 -26.00 -4.73
CA TYR A 25 6.76 -24.92 -5.57
C TYR A 25 6.43 -23.71 -4.70
N ILE A 26 7.00 -22.55 -5.02
CA ILE A 26 6.68 -21.27 -4.37
C ILE A 26 5.96 -20.37 -5.37
N VAL A 27 4.77 -19.91 -5.00
CA VAL A 27 3.99 -18.93 -5.77
C VAL A 27 4.46 -17.52 -5.44
N LEU A 28 4.86 -16.76 -6.46
CA LEU A 28 5.27 -15.36 -6.35
C LEU A 28 4.18 -14.48 -6.97
N ALA A 29 3.30 -13.95 -6.12
CA ALA A 29 2.12 -13.20 -6.55
C ALA A 29 2.46 -11.88 -7.25
N GLY A 30 3.62 -11.30 -6.94
CA GLY A 30 4.06 -10.05 -7.54
C GLY A 30 4.80 -10.24 -8.86
N ASN A 31 5.34 -11.43 -9.12
CA ASN A 31 6.08 -11.71 -10.35
C ASN A 31 5.25 -12.51 -11.36
N ASP A 32 3.97 -12.76 -11.08
CA ASP A 32 3.09 -13.57 -11.93
C ASP A 32 3.71 -14.94 -12.28
N MET A 33 4.35 -15.59 -11.30
CA MET A 33 5.15 -16.81 -11.54
C MET A 33 5.12 -17.83 -10.39
N VAL A 34 5.62 -19.03 -10.70
CA VAL A 34 5.95 -20.09 -9.74
C VAL A 34 7.43 -20.46 -9.87
N LEU A 35 8.12 -20.59 -8.73
CA LEU A 35 9.45 -21.18 -8.63
C LEU A 35 9.32 -22.66 -8.29
N ALA A 36 10.04 -23.53 -8.99
CA ALA A 36 10.31 -24.89 -8.52
C ALA A 36 11.70 -24.94 -7.90
N ILE A 37 11.78 -25.49 -6.69
CA ILE A 37 12.99 -25.52 -5.87
C ILE A 37 13.23 -26.97 -5.43
N GLU A 38 14.44 -27.48 -5.63
CA GLU A 38 14.84 -28.78 -5.07
C GLU A 38 14.88 -28.68 -3.54
N ALA A 39 14.07 -29.48 -2.85
CA ALA A 39 13.81 -29.34 -1.41
C ALA A 39 15.05 -29.61 -0.54
N GLU A 40 15.94 -30.51 -0.97
CA GLU A 40 17.15 -30.86 -0.23
C GLU A 40 18.22 -29.77 -0.31
N THR A 41 18.46 -29.23 -1.50
CA THR A 41 19.55 -28.27 -1.77
C THR A 41 19.11 -26.82 -1.61
N GLY A 42 17.83 -26.53 -1.87
CA GLY A 42 17.30 -25.18 -1.99
C GLY A 42 17.64 -24.50 -3.31
N ASP A 43 18.01 -25.27 -4.34
CA ASP A 43 18.33 -24.74 -5.67
C ASP A 43 17.06 -24.53 -6.50
N VAL A 44 16.96 -23.36 -7.14
CA VAL A 44 15.87 -23.06 -8.07
C VAL A 44 16.10 -23.84 -9.38
N ILE A 45 15.28 -24.84 -9.63
CA ILE A 45 15.38 -25.71 -10.81
C ILE A 45 14.52 -25.23 -11.98
N ALA A 46 13.42 -24.50 -11.72
CA ALA A 46 12.59 -23.91 -12.77
C ALA A 46 11.89 -22.63 -12.33
N ARG A 47 11.50 -21.84 -13.34
CA ARG A 47 10.74 -20.59 -13.22
C ARG A 47 9.64 -20.63 -14.26
N MET A 48 8.40 -20.56 -13.81
CA MET A 48 7.22 -20.76 -14.67
C MET A 48 6.34 -19.52 -14.55
N GLY A 49 6.26 -18.72 -15.61
CA GLY A 49 5.30 -17.62 -15.70
C GLY A 49 3.87 -18.19 -15.75
N VAL A 50 2.98 -17.63 -14.95
CA VAL A 50 1.56 -18.00 -14.86
C VAL A 50 0.70 -16.75 -15.12
N GLY A 51 -0.58 -16.80 -14.76
CA GLY A 51 -1.47 -15.63 -14.92
C GLY A 51 -1.29 -14.60 -13.81
N ALA A 52 -2.01 -13.50 -13.91
CA ALA A 52 -1.87 -12.35 -13.02
C ALA A 52 -2.23 -12.66 -11.56
N ASN A 53 -1.34 -12.21 -10.67
CA ASN A 53 -1.40 -12.29 -9.22
C ASN A 53 -1.78 -13.70 -8.72
N PRO A 54 -0.89 -14.69 -8.90
CA PRO A 54 -1.16 -16.05 -8.46
C PRO A 54 -1.16 -16.11 -6.93
N ARG A 55 -2.19 -16.73 -6.34
CA ARG A 55 -2.42 -16.72 -4.87
C ARG A 55 -2.74 -18.09 -4.26
N GLY A 56 -2.65 -19.16 -5.02
CA GLY A 56 -2.88 -20.49 -4.47
C GLY A 56 -2.27 -21.56 -5.34
N ILE A 57 -1.79 -22.61 -4.71
CA ILE A 57 -1.24 -23.78 -5.41
C ILE A 57 -1.67 -25.07 -4.75
N VAL A 58 -2.02 -26.06 -5.58
CA VAL A 58 -2.20 -27.45 -5.14
C VAL A 58 -1.51 -28.38 -6.12
N THR A 59 -0.98 -29.48 -5.61
CA THR A 59 -0.24 -30.47 -6.39
C THR A 59 -0.92 -31.84 -6.34
N ASN A 60 -0.67 -32.64 -7.37
CA ASN A 60 -0.86 -34.07 -7.36
C ASN A 60 0.42 -34.75 -7.91
N ASP A 61 0.37 -36.06 -8.16
CA ASP A 61 1.53 -36.84 -8.61
C ASP A 61 2.14 -36.33 -9.93
N GLU A 62 1.35 -35.71 -10.80
CA GLU A 62 1.78 -35.33 -12.17
C GLU A 62 1.81 -33.81 -12.39
N LYS A 63 1.08 -33.02 -11.59
CA LYS A 63 0.78 -31.62 -11.91
C LYS A 63 0.69 -30.73 -10.68
N ALA A 64 0.98 -29.45 -10.91
CA ALA A 64 0.60 -28.35 -10.02
C ALA A 64 -0.49 -27.49 -10.67
N TYR A 65 -1.43 -27.00 -9.87
CA TYR A 65 -2.54 -26.15 -10.29
C TYR A 65 -2.45 -24.85 -9.52
N VAL A 66 -2.35 -23.73 -10.24
CA VAL A 66 -2.08 -22.41 -9.67
C VAL A 66 -3.27 -21.51 -9.94
N LEU A 67 -3.88 -20.96 -8.89
CA LEU A 67 -4.96 -19.99 -9.01
C LEU A 67 -4.39 -18.61 -9.31
N ASN A 68 -4.71 -18.08 -10.49
CA ASN A 68 -4.36 -16.72 -10.92
C ASN A 68 -5.52 -15.78 -10.54
N ALA A 69 -5.40 -15.11 -9.41
CA ALA A 69 -6.53 -14.44 -8.77
C ALA A 69 -7.03 -13.22 -9.57
N LEU A 70 -6.13 -12.50 -10.24
CA LEU A 70 -6.49 -11.34 -11.06
C LEU A 70 -6.71 -11.66 -12.55
N ASP A 71 -6.60 -12.93 -12.94
CA ASP A 71 -7.06 -13.41 -14.25
C ASP A 71 -8.35 -14.24 -14.18
N GLY A 72 -8.75 -14.70 -12.98
CA GLY A 72 -9.89 -15.62 -12.84
C GLY A 72 -9.64 -16.98 -13.51
N SER A 73 -8.38 -17.41 -13.59
CA SER A 73 -7.95 -18.62 -14.29
C SER A 73 -7.09 -19.54 -13.40
N ILE A 74 -6.91 -20.79 -13.83
CA ILE A 74 -5.98 -21.75 -13.23
C ILE A 74 -4.91 -22.12 -14.25
N SER A 75 -3.64 -21.88 -13.92
CA SER A 75 -2.50 -22.40 -14.68
C SER A 75 -2.19 -23.83 -14.22
N ILE A 76 -1.95 -24.73 -15.18
CA ILE A 76 -1.62 -26.13 -14.94
C ILE A 76 -0.18 -26.34 -15.35
N ILE A 77 0.65 -26.71 -14.38
CA ILE A 77 2.07 -27.01 -14.54
C ILE A 77 2.24 -28.53 -14.52
N ASP A 78 3.05 -29.05 -15.43
CA ASP A 78 3.48 -30.44 -15.45
C ASP A 78 4.71 -30.63 -14.57
N SER A 79 4.64 -31.54 -13.61
CA SER A 79 5.67 -31.73 -12.57
C SER A 79 6.97 -32.34 -13.11
N ASP A 80 6.92 -33.09 -14.21
CA ASP A 80 8.11 -33.70 -14.80
C ASP A 80 8.89 -32.69 -15.64
N THR A 81 8.18 -31.92 -16.46
CA THR A 81 8.77 -30.96 -17.41
C THR A 81 8.96 -29.57 -16.82
N GLN A 82 8.33 -29.28 -15.67
CA GLN A 82 8.35 -27.97 -15.01
C GLN A 82 7.91 -26.85 -15.97
N ALA A 83 6.83 -27.11 -16.70
CA ALA A 83 6.29 -26.21 -17.72
C ALA A 83 4.78 -26.03 -17.54
N VAL A 84 4.28 -24.82 -17.83
CA VAL A 84 2.84 -24.57 -17.93
C VAL A 84 2.32 -25.26 -19.19
N VAL A 85 1.47 -26.27 -19.02
CA VAL A 85 0.92 -27.07 -20.11
C VAL A 85 -0.50 -26.67 -20.50
N ASN A 86 -1.20 -25.94 -19.64
CA ASN A 86 -2.54 -25.43 -19.91
C ASN A 86 -2.92 -24.27 -18.99
N THR A 87 -3.87 -23.44 -19.41
CA THR A 87 -4.53 -22.43 -18.57
C THR A 87 -6.03 -22.53 -18.78
N VAL A 88 -6.79 -22.62 -17.69
CA VAL A 88 -8.24 -22.82 -17.72
C VAL A 88 -8.92 -21.62 -17.10
N GLN A 89 -9.79 -20.94 -17.85
CA GLN A 89 -10.64 -19.90 -17.28
C GLN A 89 -11.66 -20.54 -16.33
N VAL A 90 -11.72 -20.06 -15.08
CA VAL A 90 -12.65 -20.58 -14.06
C VAL A 90 -13.74 -19.61 -13.69
N THR A 91 -13.49 -18.30 -13.82
CA THR A 91 -14.49 -17.26 -13.55
C THR A 91 -14.20 -16.01 -14.35
N ASP A 92 -15.24 -15.24 -14.66
CA ASP A 92 -15.08 -13.85 -15.05
C ASP A 92 -14.92 -13.00 -13.79
N LEU A 93 -14.06 -11.99 -13.84
CA LEU A 93 -13.89 -11.05 -12.74
C LEU A 93 -14.90 -9.91 -12.87
N PRO A 94 -15.73 -9.64 -11.84
CA PRO A 94 -16.83 -8.66 -11.93
C PRO A 94 -16.37 -7.19 -11.79
N LEU A 95 -15.09 -6.91 -12.02
CA LEU A 95 -14.50 -5.58 -11.90
C LEU A 95 -14.50 -4.87 -13.26
N ASP A 96 -14.72 -3.55 -13.28
CA ASP A 96 -14.57 -2.76 -14.50
C ASP A 96 -13.19 -3.00 -15.14
N PRO A 97 -13.08 -3.17 -16.48
CA PRO A 97 -11.82 -3.51 -17.13
C PRO A 97 -10.67 -2.55 -16.84
N ILE A 98 -10.93 -1.25 -16.68
CA ILE A 98 -9.90 -0.25 -16.37
C ILE A 98 -9.42 -0.43 -14.94
N LEU A 99 -10.35 -0.60 -14.00
CA LEU A 99 -10.01 -0.87 -12.60
C LEU A 99 -9.27 -2.21 -12.43
N LEU A 100 -9.64 -3.23 -13.21
CA LEU A 100 -8.94 -4.51 -13.20
C LEU A 100 -7.52 -4.36 -13.74
N ARG A 101 -7.33 -3.63 -14.85
CA ARG A 101 -5.99 -3.34 -15.38
C ARG A 101 -5.13 -2.61 -14.35
N GLY A 102 -5.67 -1.57 -13.72
CA GLY A 102 -4.98 -0.85 -12.65
C GLY A 102 -4.63 -1.76 -11.48
N LYS A 103 -5.55 -2.62 -11.05
CA LYS A 103 -5.31 -3.58 -9.97
C LYS A 103 -4.21 -4.59 -10.32
N VAL A 104 -4.18 -5.09 -11.56
CA VAL A 104 -3.11 -5.98 -12.03
C VAL A 104 -1.75 -5.28 -11.96
N LEU A 105 -1.65 -4.07 -12.52
CA LEU A 105 -0.41 -3.29 -12.51
C LEU A 105 0.05 -2.97 -11.08
N PHE A 106 -0.89 -2.60 -10.20
CA PHE A 106 -0.61 -2.28 -8.79
C PHE A 106 0.02 -3.45 -8.03
N ASN A 107 -0.33 -4.69 -8.42
CA ASN A 107 0.18 -5.91 -7.80
C ASN A 107 1.43 -6.47 -8.50
N SER A 108 1.79 -5.96 -9.68
CA SER A 108 2.86 -6.54 -10.50
C SER A 108 4.21 -5.84 -10.27
N ALA A 109 5.24 -6.65 -10.08
CA ALA A 109 6.64 -6.28 -10.12
C ALA A 109 7.32 -6.79 -11.40
N ASP A 110 6.67 -7.65 -12.19
CA ASP A 110 7.25 -8.24 -13.41
C ASP A 110 7.20 -7.30 -14.64
N VAL A 111 6.55 -6.15 -14.50
CA VAL A 111 6.44 -5.16 -15.57
C VAL A 111 7.68 -4.26 -15.58
N PRO A 112 8.59 -4.36 -16.57
CA PRO A 112 9.92 -3.72 -16.48
C PRO A 112 9.89 -2.19 -16.42
N TYR A 113 8.89 -1.56 -17.02
CA TYR A 113 8.73 -0.10 -16.95
C TYR A 113 8.12 0.37 -15.63
N ILE A 114 7.58 -0.53 -14.79
CA ILE A 114 7.03 -0.23 -13.46
C ILE A 114 8.02 -0.59 -12.35
N SER A 115 8.76 -1.69 -12.49
CA SER A 115 9.61 -2.25 -11.44
C SER A 115 10.78 -3.05 -11.98
N ASP A 116 11.85 -3.14 -11.20
CA ASP A 116 13.00 -4.03 -11.45
C ASP A 116 12.75 -5.52 -11.11
N GLY A 117 11.52 -5.87 -10.72
CA GLY A 117 11.14 -7.22 -10.29
C GLY A 117 11.07 -7.42 -8.78
N ALA A 118 11.63 -6.50 -7.97
CA ALA A 118 11.75 -6.71 -6.52
C ALA A 118 10.53 -6.23 -5.74
N ILE A 119 9.86 -5.18 -6.20
CA ILE A 119 8.81 -4.48 -5.45
C ILE A 119 7.64 -4.13 -6.38
N SER A 120 6.42 -4.28 -5.90
CA SER A 120 5.18 -3.79 -6.49
C SER A 120 4.55 -2.74 -5.56
N CYS A 121 3.57 -1.95 -6.01
CA CYS A 121 2.83 -1.05 -5.12
C CYS A 121 2.22 -1.81 -3.94
N ALA A 122 1.68 -3.01 -4.21
CA ALA A 122 1.10 -3.91 -3.21
C ALA A 122 2.09 -4.43 -2.15
N THR A 123 3.41 -4.31 -2.39
CA THR A 123 4.43 -4.68 -1.40
C THR A 123 4.39 -3.76 -0.17
N CYS A 124 4.15 -2.47 -0.39
CA CYS A 124 4.01 -1.48 0.68
C CYS A 124 2.53 -1.20 1.00
N HIS A 125 1.65 -1.29 0.00
CA HIS A 125 0.23 -0.96 0.11
C HIS A 125 -0.67 -2.19 -0.04
N LEU A 126 -0.61 -3.10 0.93
CA LEU A 126 -1.36 -4.36 0.94
C LEU A 126 -2.87 -4.11 0.77
N ASP A 127 -3.42 -4.48 -0.40
CA ASP A 127 -4.82 -4.21 -0.80
C ASP A 127 -5.23 -2.73 -0.61
N GLY A 128 -4.29 -1.79 -0.79
CA GLY A 128 -4.52 -0.35 -0.59
C GLY A 128 -4.31 0.16 0.83
N GLY A 129 -3.97 -0.73 1.77
CA GLY A 129 -3.58 -0.36 3.14
C GLY A 129 -2.15 0.18 3.22
N ALA A 130 -1.55 0.03 4.39
CA ALA A 130 -0.16 0.34 4.67
C ALA A 130 0.55 -0.88 5.27
N ASP A 131 1.87 -0.99 5.08
CA ASP A 131 2.68 -2.09 5.60
C ASP A 131 3.12 -1.89 7.06
N GLY A 132 2.76 -0.76 7.67
CA GLY A 132 3.12 -0.41 9.05
C GLY A 132 4.61 -0.17 9.25
N ARG A 133 5.36 0.17 8.19
CA ARG A 133 6.81 0.43 8.26
C ARG A 133 7.17 1.88 8.01
N THR A 134 8.22 2.31 8.71
CA THR A 134 9.01 3.48 8.36
C THR A 134 10.21 3.06 7.51
N TRP A 135 10.32 3.65 6.33
CA TRP A 135 11.42 3.48 5.40
C TRP A 135 12.42 4.62 5.55
N ILE A 136 13.70 4.30 5.74
CA ILE A 136 14.74 5.29 6.11
C ILE A 136 15.64 5.76 4.96
N ASN A 137 15.49 5.17 3.76
CA ASN A 137 16.40 5.40 2.63
C ASN A 137 15.85 6.38 1.59
N PHE A 138 14.72 7.03 1.87
CA PHE A 138 14.21 8.09 1.00
C PHE A 138 15.08 9.33 1.09
N ARG A 139 15.30 9.99 -0.05
CA ARG A 139 16.10 11.23 -0.15
C ARG A 139 15.59 12.34 0.77
N SER A 140 14.29 12.34 1.03
CA SER A 140 13.60 13.32 1.86
C SER A 140 13.69 13.05 3.37
N GLY A 141 14.29 11.95 3.78
CA GLY A 141 14.28 11.46 5.16
C GLY A 141 13.27 10.32 5.37
N PRO A 142 13.16 9.79 6.60
CA PRO A 142 12.31 8.63 6.88
C PRO A 142 10.84 8.86 6.51
N ARG A 143 10.20 7.88 5.86
CA ARG A 143 8.77 7.94 5.50
C ARG A 143 8.00 6.72 5.98
N ASN A 144 6.91 6.98 6.67
CA ASN A 144 5.88 6.00 6.95
C ASN A 144 4.99 5.82 5.72
N THR A 145 4.63 4.58 5.42
CA THR A 145 3.75 4.24 4.30
C THR A 145 2.31 4.70 4.62
N PRO A 146 1.72 5.63 3.85
CA PRO A 146 0.32 6.02 4.05
C PRO A 146 -0.63 4.93 3.53
N ALA A 147 -1.82 4.81 4.12
CA ALA A 147 -2.90 4.05 3.48
C ALA A 147 -3.43 4.82 2.26
N LEU A 148 -3.82 4.10 1.21
CA LEU A 148 -4.32 4.68 -0.05
C LEU A 148 -5.86 4.78 -0.09
N GLY A 149 -6.55 4.21 0.90
CA GLY A 149 -8.00 4.33 1.01
C GLY A 149 -8.43 5.79 1.10
N GLY A 150 -9.25 6.24 0.13
CA GLY A 150 -9.71 7.62 0.02
C GLY A 150 -8.72 8.57 -0.65
N ALA A 151 -7.57 8.07 -1.14
CA ALA A 151 -6.54 8.90 -1.78
C ALA A 151 -7.10 9.73 -2.93
N GLY A 152 -8.03 9.21 -3.73
CA GLY A 152 -8.63 9.95 -4.86
C GLY A 152 -9.33 11.27 -4.51
N ALA A 153 -9.57 11.55 -3.23
CA ALA A 153 -10.27 12.76 -2.76
C ALA A 153 -9.37 13.76 -1.99
N ILE A 154 -8.06 13.52 -1.88
CA ILE A 154 -7.15 14.29 -1.01
C ILE A 154 -5.91 14.86 -1.73
N PRO A 155 -6.05 15.64 -2.82
CA PRO A 155 -4.93 16.44 -3.31
C PRO A 155 -4.63 17.61 -2.35
N PRO A 156 -3.37 18.10 -2.29
CA PRO A 156 -2.19 17.63 -3.01
C PRO A 156 -1.59 16.36 -2.39
N TYR A 157 -0.83 15.61 -3.19
CA TYR A 157 -0.29 14.30 -2.84
C TYR A 157 1.16 14.37 -2.37
N ASN A 158 1.60 13.25 -1.80
CA ASN A 158 2.81 13.04 -1.00
C ASN A 158 2.79 13.75 0.37
N TRP A 159 3.66 13.34 1.28
CA TRP A 159 3.74 13.91 2.64
C TRP A 159 4.02 15.42 2.66
N ALA A 160 4.71 15.94 1.65
CA ALA A 160 5.02 17.36 1.51
C ALA A 160 3.90 18.15 0.81
N GLY A 161 2.86 17.50 0.27
CA GLY A 161 1.76 18.12 -0.46
C GLY A 161 2.21 18.87 -1.72
N GLU A 162 3.13 18.33 -2.50
CA GLU A 162 3.71 19.00 -3.67
C GLU A 162 3.13 18.54 -5.00
N MET A 163 2.55 17.33 -5.04
CA MET A 163 2.06 16.70 -6.26
C MET A 163 0.58 17.02 -6.47
N SER A 164 0.20 17.41 -7.69
CA SER A 164 -1.12 17.94 -7.95
C SER A 164 -2.16 16.86 -8.28
N GLU A 165 -1.69 15.73 -8.81
CA GLU A 165 -2.49 14.58 -9.20
C GLU A 165 -1.87 13.25 -8.74
N LEU A 166 -2.68 12.19 -8.71
CA LEU A 166 -2.19 10.86 -8.39
C LEU A 166 -1.19 10.35 -9.43
N HIS A 167 -1.33 10.79 -10.68
CA HIS A 167 -0.38 10.49 -11.77
C HIS A 167 1.04 10.89 -11.39
N ASP A 168 1.23 12.12 -10.91
CA ASP A 168 2.53 12.63 -10.42
C ASP A 168 3.14 11.70 -9.38
N THR A 169 2.32 11.28 -8.40
CA THR A 169 2.77 10.43 -7.29
C THR A 169 3.11 9.03 -7.75
N ILE A 170 2.23 8.37 -8.50
CA ILE A 170 2.43 7.01 -8.98
C ILE A 170 3.69 6.96 -9.84
N GLU A 171 3.89 7.96 -10.69
CA GLU A 171 5.00 7.99 -11.62
C GLU A 171 6.33 8.32 -10.93
N ASP A 172 6.32 9.18 -9.90
CA ASP A 172 7.46 9.37 -9.01
C ASP A 172 7.85 8.07 -8.29
N GLN A 173 6.87 7.33 -7.76
CA GLN A 173 7.15 6.07 -7.07
C GLN A 173 7.73 5.01 -8.01
N ILE A 174 7.20 4.88 -9.22
CA ILE A 174 7.71 3.95 -10.23
C ILE A 174 9.20 4.22 -10.49
N ARG A 175 9.54 5.48 -10.77
CA ARG A 175 10.91 5.85 -11.18
C ARG A 175 11.90 5.86 -10.02
N ASN A 176 11.50 6.44 -8.89
CA ASN A 176 12.44 6.77 -7.81
C ASN A 176 12.45 5.75 -6.67
N VAL A 177 11.48 4.83 -6.63
CA VAL A 177 11.35 3.85 -5.54
C VAL A 177 11.36 2.42 -6.07
N MET A 178 10.58 2.15 -7.12
CA MET A 178 10.46 0.81 -7.71
C MET A 178 11.49 0.54 -8.81
N LEU A 179 12.29 1.57 -9.17
CA LEU A 179 13.36 1.51 -10.18
C LEU A 179 12.88 1.11 -11.58
N GLY A 180 11.63 1.44 -11.91
CA GLY A 180 11.07 1.30 -13.26
C GLY A 180 11.40 2.51 -14.15
N ASP A 181 11.21 2.33 -15.47
CA ASP A 181 11.40 3.38 -16.47
C ASP A 181 10.28 4.45 -16.47
N GLY A 182 9.14 4.16 -15.85
CA GLY A 182 7.92 4.98 -15.89
C GLY A 182 6.95 4.63 -17.02
N LEU A 183 5.71 5.05 -16.85
CA LEU A 183 4.59 4.88 -17.78
C LEU A 183 4.40 6.03 -18.78
N ILE A 184 5.08 7.16 -18.58
CA ILE A 184 5.20 8.26 -19.55
C ILE A 184 6.67 8.48 -19.96
N ALA A 185 6.93 9.37 -20.93
CA ALA A 185 8.31 9.68 -21.31
C ALA A 185 9.04 10.44 -20.18
N ALA A 186 10.35 10.22 -20.03
CA ALA A 186 11.11 10.80 -18.90
C ALA A 186 11.28 12.32 -19.03
N GLU A 187 11.42 12.83 -20.27
CA GLU A 187 11.47 14.26 -20.57
C GLU A 187 10.15 15.00 -20.27
N ASP A 188 9.09 14.23 -20.13
CA ASP A 188 7.72 14.66 -19.98
C ASP A 188 7.26 14.63 -18.53
N PHE A 189 8.06 14.04 -17.62
CA PHE A 189 7.75 13.87 -16.21
C PHE A 189 8.30 15.04 -15.38
N ASP A 190 7.39 15.85 -14.81
CA ASP A 190 7.72 16.92 -13.87
C ASP A 190 6.67 16.98 -12.74
N PRO A 191 6.86 16.20 -11.65
CA PRO A 191 5.82 15.89 -10.66
C PRO A 191 5.40 17.06 -9.77
N ILE A 192 6.10 18.20 -9.86
CA ILE A 192 5.83 19.39 -9.03
C ILE A 192 5.47 20.63 -9.87
N SER A 193 5.45 20.50 -11.19
CA SER A 193 5.10 21.61 -12.08
C SER A 193 3.61 21.93 -12.12
N GLY A 194 2.76 20.99 -11.70
CA GLY A 194 1.31 21.04 -11.91
C GLY A 194 0.90 20.77 -13.36
N GLN A 195 1.78 20.14 -14.14
CA GLN A 195 1.43 19.58 -15.44
C GLN A 195 0.37 18.48 -15.26
N VAL A 196 -0.53 18.36 -16.23
CA VAL A 196 -1.54 17.29 -16.24
C VAL A 196 -1.02 16.13 -17.07
N ASP A 197 -0.86 14.99 -16.42
CA ASP A 197 -0.44 13.70 -16.98
C ASP A 197 -1.61 12.74 -17.24
N ALA A 198 -2.82 13.09 -16.80
CA ALA A 198 -4.03 12.36 -17.19
C ALA A 198 -4.19 12.26 -18.72
N GLY A 199 -4.44 11.05 -19.22
CA GLY A 199 -4.61 10.76 -20.65
C GLY A 199 -3.31 10.57 -21.44
N ARG A 200 -2.15 10.58 -20.78
CA ARG A 200 -0.85 10.39 -21.44
C ARG A 200 -0.43 8.93 -21.55
N SER A 201 -1.01 8.06 -20.72
CA SER A 201 -0.75 6.62 -20.73
C SER A 201 -1.96 5.87 -20.17
N ASP A 202 -2.50 4.93 -20.96
CA ASP A 202 -3.65 4.12 -20.56
C ASP A 202 -3.38 3.31 -19.28
N ASP A 203 -2.13 2.84 -19.11
CA ASP A 203 -1.73 2.07 -17.93
C ASP A 203 -1.58 2.95 -16.68
N LEU A 204 -1.08 4.18 -16.84
CA LEU A 204 -1.03 5.16 -15.75
C LEU A 204 -2.44 5.57 -15.33
N ASP A 205 -3.31 5.84 -16.31
CA ASP A 205 -4.72 6.16 -16.07
C ASP A 205 -5.45 4.99 -15.37
N ALA A 206 -5.16 3.75 -15.77
CA ALA A 206 -5.72 2.57 -15.12
C ALA A 206 -5.25 2.43 -13.66
N LEU A 207 -3.95 2.61 -13.40
CA LEU A 207 -3.40 2.61 -12.03
C LEU A 207 -4.04 3.70 -11.17
N VAL A 208 -4.14 4.92 -11.69
CA VAL A 208 -4.78 6.04 -10.98
C VAL A 208 -6.25 5.75 -10.74
N ALA A 209 -6.98 5.23 -11.73
CA ALA A 209 -8.39 4.86 -11.56
C ALA A 209 -8.56 3.81 -10.46
N TYR A 210 -7.67 2.81 -10.39
CA TYR A 210 -7.69 1.82 -9.31
C TYR A 210 -7.40 2.45 -7.95
N VAL A 211 -6.31 3.21 -7.80
CA VAL A 211 -5.93 3.86 -6.53
C VAL A 211 -7.02 4.84 -6.06
N ALA A 212 -7.59 5.63 -6.98
CA ALA A 212 -8.67 6.56 -6.68
C ALA A 212 -9.98 5.86 -6.28
N SER A 213 -10.18 4.59 -6.67
CA SER A 213 -11.35 3.80 -6.30
C SER A 213 -11.28 3.18 -4.90
N LEU A 214 -10.09 3.19 -4.27
CA LEU A 214 -9.90 2.61 -2.95
C LEU A 214 -10.61 3.45 -1.89
N GLU A 215 -11.37 2.81 -1.02
CA GLU A 215 -11.98 3.43 0.15
C GLU A 215 -11.27 2.99 1.43
N PRO A 216 -11.24 3.82 2.49
CA PRO A 216 -10.75 3.41 3.79
C PRO A 216 -11.47 2.16 4.31
N TRP A 217 -10.73 1.26 4.95
CA TRP A 217 -11.34 0.06 5.53
C TRP A 217 -12.32 0.43 6.66
N PRO A 218 -13.47 -0.25 6.74
CA PRO A 218 -14.42 -0.03 7.81
C PRO A 218 -13.76 -0.16 9.17
N SER A 219 -13.95 0.85 10.02
CA SER A 219 -13.41 0.81 11.38
C SER A 219 -14.10 -0.27 12.22
N PRO A 220 -13.33 -1.16 12.89
CA PRO A 220 -13.88 -2.11 13.85
C PRO A 220 -14.28 -1.45 15.18
N TYR A 221 -14.04 -0.15 15.35
CA TYR A 221 -14.39 0.64 16.54
C TYR A 221 -15.76 1.30 16.43
N ARG A 222 -16.52 0.99 15.37
CA ARG A 222 -17.94 1.35 15.24
C ARG A 222 -18.81 0.24 15.79
N GLU A 223 -19.98 0.62 16.28
CA GLU A 223 -21.03 -0.33 16.67
C GLU A 223 -21.51 -1.12 15.45
N ASP A 224 -22.15 -2.27 15.65
CA ASP A 224 -22.72 -3.10 14.56
C ASP A 224 -23.68 -2.32 13.64
N SER A 225 -24.28 -1.24 14.16
CA SER A 225 -25.15 -0.32 13.42
C SER A 225 -24.39 0.67 12.50
N GLY A 226 -23.06 0.72 12.57
CA GLY A 226 -22.20 1.74 11.96
C GLY A 226 -22.08 3.04 12.78
N GLY A 227 -22.80 3.14 13.90
CA GLY A 227 -22.77 4.29 14.81
C GLY A 227 -21.50 4.38 15.65
N LEU A 228 -21.32 5.53 16.30
CA LEU A 228 -20.27 5.74 17.30
C LEU A 228 -20.67 5.07 18.62
N SER A 229 -19.68 4.56 19.35
CA SER A 229 -19.87 4.18 20.76
C SER A 229 -20.07 5.42 21.64
N GLU A 230 -20.63 5.27 22.84
CA GLU A 230 -20.80 6.40 23.78
C GLU A 230 -19.48 7.13 24.08
N SER A 231 -18.35 6.42 24.08
CA SER A 231 -17.02 7.00 24.27
C SER A 231 -16.58 7.80 23.04
N ALA A 232 -16.79 7.27 21.84
CA ALA A 232 -16.50 7.96 20.60
C ALA A 232 -17.41 9.19 20.38
N GLU A 233 -18.67 9.17 20.83
CA GLU A 233 -19.54 10.35 20.80
C GLU A 233 -19.00 11.47 21.69
N ARG A 234 -18.53 11.16 22.90
CA ARG A 234 -17.86 12.16 23.77
C ARG A 234 -16.56 12.66 23.14
N GLY A 235 -15.78 11.76 22.53
CA GLY A 235 -14.57 12.09 21.80
C GLY A 235 -14.80 13.03 20.62
N MET A 236 -15.87 12.79 19.85
CA MET A 236 -16.29 13.65 18.75
C MET A 236 -16.58 15.08 19.23
N MET A 237 -17.23 15.22 20.39
CA MET A 237 -17.50 16.55 20.96
C MET A 237 -16.21 17.28 21.36
N ILE A 238 -15.21 16.56 21.90
CA ILE A 238 -13.88 17.12 22.20
C ILE A 238 -13.21 17.58 20.90
N PHE A 239 -13.17 16.70 19.90
CA PHE A 239 -12.56 16.96 18.60
C PHE A 239 -13.17 18.18 17.90
N LEU A 240 -14.50 18.27 17.84
CA LEU A 240 -15.23 19.36 17.20
C LEU A 240 -15.25 20.66 18.02
N SER A 241 -14.98 20.60 19.33
CA SER A 241 -14.94 21.81 20.17
C SER A 241 -13.77 22.74 19.85
N GLY A 242 -12.84 22.32 18.99
CA GLY A 242 -11.78 23.16 18.46
C GLY A 242 -10.61 23.34 19.43
N SER A 243 -10.19 22.24 20.10
CA SER A 243 -8.82 22.21 20.62
C SER A 243 -7.87 22.67 19.48
N PRO A 244 -6.91 23.59 19.72
CA PRO A 244 -6.09 24.19 18.66
C PRO A 244 -5.43 23.18 17.71
N SER A 245 -5.20 21.96 18.20
CA SER A 245 -4.58 20.86 17.47
C SER A 245 -5.53 20.07 16.57
N CYS A 246 -6.85 20.20 16.76
CA CYS A 246 -7.86 19.49 15.96
C CYS A 246 -8.43 20.34 14.82
N SER A 247 -8.18 21.65 14.80
CA SER A 247 -8.78 22.55 13.80
C SER A 247 -8.31 22.32 12.37
N CYS A 248 -7.16 21.66 12.17
CA CYS A 248 -6.67 21.29 10.85
C CYS A 248 -7.39 20.03 10.31
N HIS A 249 -7.95 19.19 11.18
CA HIS A 249 -8.57 17.94 10.77
C HIS A 249 -10.10 18.07 10.68
N THR A 250 -10.59 18.70 9.62
CA THR A 250 -12.03 19.03 9.50
C THR A 250 -12.84 18.03 8.65
N PRO A 251 -14.08 17.66 9.04
CA PRO A 251 -14.95 16.83 8.21
C PRO A 251 -15.25 17.46 6.85
N PRO A 252 -15.53 16.66 5.79
CA PRO A 252 -15.73 15.21 5.83
C PRO A 252 -14.45 14.37 5.65
N LEU A 253 -13.34 14.98 5.22
CA LEU A 253 -12.07 14.29 4.98
C LEU A 253 -11.23 14.15 6.26
N TYR A 254 -11.59 14.90 7.31
CA TYR A 254 -10.77 15.05 8.52
C TYR A 254 -9.36 15.57 8.20
N SER A 255 -9.31 16.52 7.26
CA SER A 255 -8.13 17.25 6.79
C SER A 255 -8.61 18.59 6.20
N ASP A 256 -7.77 19.62 6.30
CA ASP A 256 -7.97 20.93 5.69
C ASP A 256 -7.25 21.06 4.33
N LEU A 257 -6.53 20.01 3.91
CA LEU A 257 -5.69 19.97 2.71
C LEU A 257 -4.67 21.13 2.68
N GLN A 258 -4.19 21.54 3.85
CA GLN A 258 -3.16 22.55 4.02
C GLN A 258 -1.89 21.93 4.59
N LYS A 259 -0.77 22.60 4.27
CA LYS A 259 0.53 22.30 4.88
C LYS A 259 0.68 23.00 6.21
N HIS A 260 1.22 22.28 7.19
CA HIS A 260 1.53 22.83 8.51
C HIS A 260 2.96 22.51 8.92
N ASN A 261 3.56 23.45 9.63
CA ASN A 261 4.94 23.35 10.04
C ASN A 261 5.07 22.48 11.30
N LEU A 262 5.83 21.38 11.19
CA LEU A 262 6.10 20.46 12.30
C LEU A 262 7.52 20.64 12.90
N THR A 263 8.24 21.72 12.56
CA THR A 263 9.59 21.97 13.08
C THR A 263 9.60 22.12 14.61
N GLY A 264 10.47 21.34 15.24
CA GLY A 264 10.56 21.16 16.70
C GLY A 264 10.89 19.72 17.09
N ALA A 265 10.48 18.76 16.25
CA ALA A 265 10.96 17.39 16.31
C ALA A 265 12.32 17.30 15.59
N ALA A 266 13.36 16.91 16.31
CA ALA A 266 14.72 16.84 15.78
C ALA A 266 14.85 15.72 14.74
N PHE A 267 14.70 16.05 13.47
CA PHE A 267 14.92 15.10 12.37
C PHE A 267 16.19 15.47 11.62
N SER A 268 17.31 14.84 11.98
CA SER A 268 18.62 15.14 11.37
C SER A 268 18.72 14.82 9.88
N LEU A 269 17.70 14.17 9.31
CA LEU A 269 17.64 13.73 7.91
C LEU A 269 16.40 14.28 7.16
N GLU A 270 15.54 15.05 7.83
CA GLU A 270 14.33 15.57 7.19
C GLU A 270 14.65 16.80 6.33
N THR A 271 14.09 16.81 5.11
CA THR A 271 14.29 17.91 4.15
C THR A 271 13.14 18.92 4.15
N TYR A 272 11.97 18.55 4.68
CA TYR A 272 10.78 19.38 4.73
C TYR A 272 10.51 19.92 6.14
N ALA A 273 10.08 21.17 6.22
CA ALA A 273 9.61 21.78 7.47
C ALA A 273 8.08 21.67 7.62
N GLU A 274 7.37 21.58 6.49
CA GLU A 274 5.92 21.61 6.41
C GLU A 274 5.41 20.35 5.74
N PHE A 275 4.30 19.83 6.26
CA PHE A 275 3.67 18.60 5.79
C PHE A 275 2.20 18.83 5.56
N ASP A 276 1.65 18.19 4.53
CA ASP A 276 0.21 18.22 4.29
C ASP A 276 -0.53 17.52 5.45
N THR A 277 -1.71 18.02 5.79
CA THR A 277 -2.54 17.45 6.85
C THR A 277 -3.16 16.15 6.35
N PRO A 278 -2.74 14.97 6.86
CA PRO A 278 -3.29 13.72 6.36
C PRO A 278 -4.77 13.58 6.78
N SER A 279 -5.56 12.93 5.94
CA SER A 279 -6.90 12.46 6.32
C SER A 279 -6.82 11.51 7.51
N LEU A 280 -7.71 11.69 8.48
CA LEU A 280 -7.86 10.77 9.62
C LEU A 280 -8.84 9.62 9.35
N ARG A 281 -9.43 9.53 8.16
CA ARG A 281 -10.30 8.40 7.80
C ARG A 281 -9.49 7.11 7.77
N GLY A 282 -9.97 6.05 8.41
CA GLY A 282 -9.28 4.75 8.46
C GLY A 282 -8.03 4.73 9.33
N LEU A 283 -7.78 5.78 10.15
CA LEU A 283 -6.60 5.94 11.00
C LEU A 283 -6.31 4.72 11.90
N TRP A 284 -7.34 3.96 12.26
CA TRP A 284 -7.24 2.75 13.08
C TRP A 284 -6.29 1.69 12.50
N ALA A 285 -6.09 1.67 11.18
CA ALA A 285 -5.29 0.67 10.47
C ALA A 285 -3.89 1.19 10.05
N THR A 286 -3.51 2.41 10.43
CA THR A 286 -2.34 3.08 9.82
C THR A 286 -1.20 3.35 10.78
N ALA A 287 -1.18 2.72 11.96
CA ALA A 287 -0.04 2.82 12.86
C ALA A 287 1.24 2.21 12.21
N PRO A 288 2.44 2.74 12.49
CA PRO A 288 2.71 3.89 13.36
C PRO A 288 2.29 5.22 12.71
N TYR A 289 2.19 6.28 13.51
CA TYR A 289 1.69 7.59 13.08
C TYR A 289 2.83 8.59 12.81
N MET A 290 2.46 9.70 12.17
CA MET A 290 3.34 10.76 11.63
C MET A 290 4.06 10.38 10.33
N HIS A 291 4.60 11.38 9.64
CA HIS A 291 5.27 11.21 8.35
C HIS A 291 6.47 10.26 8.40
N ASP A 292 7.09 10.12 9.56
CA ASP A 292 8.29 9.32 9.83
C ASP A 292 7.99 8.11 10.73
N GLY A 293 6.73 7.88 11.12
CA GLY A 293 6.31 6.72 11.92
C GLY A 293 6.90 6.66 13.33
N ILE A 294 7.33 7.81 13.87
CA ILE A 294 7.94 7.91 15.21
C ILE A 294 6.95 7.68 16.35
N ALA A 295 5.63 7.76 16.11
CA ALA A 295 4.61 7.62 17.14
C ALA A 295 3.89 6.27 17.00
N PRO A 296 4.21 5.25 17.82
CA PRO A 296 3.58 3.93 17.71
C PRO A 296 2.09 3.93 18.06
N THR A 297 1.66 4.84 18.93
CA THR A 297 0.26 4.96 19.38
C THR A 297 -0.27 6.39 19.22
N LEU A 298 -1.60 6.57 19.24
CA LEU A 298 -2.21 7.90 19.26
C LEU A 298 -1.87 8.68 20.53
N MET A 299 -1.66 7.98 21.65
CA MET A 299 -1.17 8.64 22.87
C MET A 299 0.22 9.22 22.65
N ASP A 300 1.10 8.49 21.97
CA ASP A 300 2.44 8.98 21.62
C ASP A 300 2.40 10.19 20.69
N VAL A 301 1.32 10.38 19.89
CA VAL A 301 1.08 11.59 19.10
C VAL A 301 0.74 12.77 20.00
N PHE A 302 -0.09 12.57 21.03
CA PHE A 302 -0.55 13.65 21.92
C PHE A 302 0.48 14.10 22.96
N THR A 303 1.48 13.27 23.24
CA THR A 303 2.55 13.57 24.20
C THR A 303 3.86 13.99 23.52
N ARG A 304 3.84 14.26 22.21
CA ARG A 304 5.04 14.70 21.46
C ARG A 304 5.51 16.06 21.94
N THR A 305 6.67 16.47 21.44
CA THR A 305 7.20 17.83 21.60
C THR A 305 7.15 18.59 20.28
N ASP A 306 6.06 18.45 19.52
CA ASP A 306 5.80 19.26 18.32
C ASP A 306 4.76 20.35 18.62
N PRO A 307 4.83 21.51 17.96
CA PRO A 307 4.03 22.67 18.33
C PRO A 307 2.53 22.51 18.07
N ILE A 308 2.12 21.44 17.38
CA ILE A 308 0.73 21.24 16.93
C ILE A 308 0.04 20.17 17.77
N HIS A 309 0.61 18.96 17.92
CA HIS A 309 -0.13 17.81 18.45
C HIS A 309 -0.03 17.61 19.96
N THR A 310 0.72 18.45 20.68
CA THR A 310 0.95 18.33 22.12
C THR A 310 -0.27 18.78 22.93
N ILE A 311 -1.26 17.89 23.12
CA ILE A 311 -2.52 18.18 23.83
C ILE A 311 -2.76 17.35 25.09
N ALA A 312 -1.87 16.40 25.39
CA ALA A 312 -2.07 15.48 26.51
C ALA A 312 -2.19 16.18 27.87
N GLU A 313 -1.56 17.35 28.04
CA GLU A 313 -1.64 18.13 29.28
C GLU A 313 -2.92 18.98 29.39
N ASP A 314 -3.62 19.22 28.28
CA ASP A 314 -4.85 20.03 28.23
C ASP A 314 -6.11 19.22 28.51
N LEU A 315 -6.01 17.88 28.48
CA LEU A 315 -7.14 16.96 28.60
C LEU A 315 -6.93 15.97 29.76
N THR A 316 -8.02 15.58 30.41
CA THR A 316 -8.00 14.48 31.37
C THR A 316 -7.77 13.14 30.67
N GLU A 317 -7.31 12.12 31.42
CA GLU A 317 -7.12 10.75 30.91
C GLU A 317 -8.39 10.19 30.23
N GLN A 318 -9.57 10.44 30.82
CA GLN A 318 -10.85 10.02 30.23
C GLN A 318 -11.15 10.76 28.92
N GLN A 319 -10.85 12.06 28.84
CA GLN A 319 -11.04 12.84 27.62
C GLN A 319 -10.10 12.38 26.50
N LEU A 320 -8.85 12.04 26.82
CA LEU A 320 -7.92 11.46 25.86
C LEU A 320 -8.40 10.09 25.37
N ALA A 321 -8.88 9.24 26.28
CA ALA A 321 -9.44 7.93 25.91
C ALA A 321 -10.67 8.07 25.00
N ASP A 322 -11.58 9.01 25.31
CA ASP A 322 -12.75 9.31 24.49
C ASP A 322 -12.34 9.85 23.10
N LEU A 323 -11.38 10.78 23.04
CA LEU A 323 -10.84 11.30 21.79
C LEU A 323 -10.21 10.19 20.92
N ILE A 324 -9.41 9.30 21.52
CA ILE A 324 -8.84 8.14 20.84
C ILE A 324 -9.94 7.23 20.29
N ALA A 325 -10.99 6.95 21.08
CA ALA A 325 -12.12 6.14 20.62
C ALA A 325 -12.81 6.76 19.40
N PHE A 326 -12.96 8.08 19.36
CA PHE A 326 -13.48 8.78 18.19
C PHE A 326 -12.55 8.66 16.98
N LEU A 327 -11.27 8.95 17.13
CA LEU A 327 -10.30 8.90 16.04
C LEU A 327 -10.18 7.52 15.40
N LEU A 328 -10.18 6.47 16.23
CA LEU A 328 -10.17 5.09 15.75
C LEU A 328 -11.48 4.70 15.05
N SER A 329 -12.59 5.40 15.29
CA SER A 329 -13.87 5.16 14.61
C SER A 329 -13.97 5.77 13.21
N LEU A 330 -13.04 6.67 12.82
CA LEU A 330 -13.06 7.39 11.56
C LEU A 330 -12.70 6.54 10.34
#